data_AF-A0A0D7AI32-F1
#
_entry.id   AF-A0A0D7AI32-F1
#
_cell.length_a   1.000
_cell.length_b   1.000
_cell.length_c   1.000
_cell.angle_alpha   90.00
_cell.angle_beta   90.00
_cell.angle_gamma   90.00
#
_symmetry.space_group_name_H-M   'P 1'
#
loop_
_entity.id
_entity.type
_entity.pdbx_description
1 polymer ?
#
loop_
_entity_poly.entity_id
_entity_poly.type
_entity_poly.pdbx_seq_one_letter_code
_entity_poly.pdbx_strand_id
1 'polypeptide(L)'
;MSGVSPSLAVFAPQKQEARLAALQAEVEKLREELGADEDPDKIIKHHIDLLHRYNEAKDSAQILIGRLAALKNSTIKQIHMDYDLLDAD
;
A
#
# COMPACT_ATOMS: atom_id res chain seq x y z
N MET A 1 9.66 54.15 12.33
CA MET A 1 9.91 52.83 12.95
C MET A 1 9.55 51.76 11.94
N SER A 2 10.48 51.40 11.05
CA SER A 2 10.27 50.34 10.05
C SER A 2 10.94 49.06 10.54
N GLY A 3 10.13 48.12 11.02
CA GLY A 3 10.57 46.75 11.22
C GLY A 3 10.66 46.05 9.87
N VAL A 4 11.87 45.68 9.48
CA VAL A 4 12.07 44.62 8.48
C VAL A 4 13.02 43.63 9.12
N SER A 5 12.46 42.53 9.61
CA SER A 5 13.21 41.32 9.90
C SER A 5 13.38 40.55 8.59
N PRO A 6 14.60 40.29 8.11
CA PRO A 6 14.82 39.34 7.02
C PRO A 6 15.10 37.98 7.67
N SER A 7 14.11 37.09 7.66
CA SER A 7 14.34 35.67 7.93
C SER A 7 13.67 34.84 6.84
N LEU A 8 14.40 34.63 5.75
CA LEU A 8 14.24 33.47 4.88
C LEU A 8 15.64 33.08 4.45
N ALA A 9 16.12 31.96 5.00
CA ALA A 9 17.39 31.36 4.66
C ALA A 9 17.47 31.14 3.14
N VAL A 10 18.35 31.91 2.50
CA VAL A 10 18.70 31.76 1.09
C VAL A 10 19.54 30.49 0.98
N PHE A 11 18.89 29.36 0.73
CA PHE A 11 19.59 28.15 0.29
C PHE A 11 20.13 28.40 -1.11
N ALA A 12 21.45 28.26 -1.28
CA ALA A 12 22.15 28.58 -2.52
C ALA A 12 21.50 27.90 -3.75
N PRO A 13 21.09 28.66 -4.79
CA PRO A 13 20.29 28.15 -5.92
C PRO A 13 20.96 26.98 -6.66
N GLN A 14 22.29 26.99 -6.77
CA GLN A 14 23.08 25.94 -7.43
C GLN A 14 22.94 24.56 -6.76
N LYS A 15 22.81 24.52 -5.42
CA LYS A 15 22.63 23.26 -4.68
C LYS A 15 21.22 22.70 -4.86
N GLN A 16 20.24 23.57 -5.11
CA GLN A 16 18.86 23.17 -5.39
C GLN A 16 18.74 22.61 -6.82
N GLU A 17 19.37 23.24 -7.80
CA GLU A 17 19.41 22.76 -9.19
C GLU A 17 20.09 21.39 -9.31
N ALA A 18 21.25 21.20 -8.66
CA ALA A 18 21.93 19.90 -8.66
C ALA A 18 21.08 18.80 -8.00
N ARG A 19 20.35 19.14 -6.94
CA ARG A 19 19.44 18.21 -6.27
C ARG A 19 18.24 17.86 -7.15
N LEU A 20 17.66 18.84 -7.84
CA LEU A 20 16.56 18.61 -8.78
C LEU A 20 16.98 17.69 -9.93
N ALA A 21 18.16 17.92 -10.51
CA ALA A 21 18.70 17.07 -11.56
C ALA A 21 18.93 15.62 -11.10
N ALA A 22 19.46 15.44 -9.87
CA ALA A 22 19.63 14.11 -9.29
C ALA A 22 18.30 13.39 -9.07
N LEU A 23 17.29 14.09 -8.54
CA LEU A 23 15.94 13.52 -8.35
C LEU A 23 15.27 13.17 -9.68
N GLN A 24 15.44 14.00 -10.71
CA GLN A 24 14.91 13.71 -12.04
C GLN A 24 15.55 12.45 -12.63
N ALA A 25 16.87 12.30 -12.53
CA ALA A 25 17.56 11.10 -13.02
C ALA A 25 17.10 9.82 -12.28
N GLU A 26 16.84 9.92 -10.98
CA GLU A 26 16.29 8.81 -10.19
C GLU A 26 14.86 8.45 -10.62
N VAL A 27 14.00 9.44 -10.86
CA VAL A 27 12.63 9.22 -11.37
C VAL A 27 12.66 8.54 -12.74
N GLU A 28 13.52 8.96 -13.66
CA GLU A 28 13.63 8.31 -14.97
C GLU A 28 14.11 6.86 -14.86
N LYS A 29 15.10 6.58 -14.01
CA LYS A 29 15.55 5.19 -13.75
C LYS A 29 14.42 4.32 -13.19
N LEU A 30 13.63 4.85 -12.26
CA LEU A 30 12.49 4.13 -11.69
C LEU A 30 11.37 3.92 -12.72
N ARG A 31 11.16 4.86 -13.64
CA ARG A 31 10.20 4.71 -14.76
C ARG A 31 10.65 3.63 -15.74
N GLU A 32 11.95 3.54 -16.04
CA GLU A 32 12.50 2.47 -16.88
C GLU A 32 12.34 1.09 -16.22
N GLU A 33 12.58 0.98 -14.92
CA GLU A 33 12.39 -0.26 -14.15
C GLU A 33 10.91 -0.70 -14.09
N LEU A 34 9.97 0.25 -14.00
CA LEU A 34 8.53 0.00 -14.00
C LEU A 34 8.00 -0.39 -15.39
N GLY A 35 8.61 0.12 -16.46
CA GLY A 35 8.17 -0.07 -17.84
C GLY A 35 7.50 1.17 -18.42
N ALA A 36 7.78 1.45 -19.70
CA ALA A 36 7.45 2.73 -20.33
C ALA A 36 5.95 3.08 -20.38
N ASP A 37 5.08 2.06 -20.37
CA ASP A 37 3.62 2.22 -20.46
C ASP A 37 2.91 2.01 -19.12
N GLU A 38 3.66 1.80 -18.03
CA GLU A 38 3.11 1.53 -16.71
C GLU A 38 2.90 2.83 -15.91
N ASP A 39 1.69 2.97 -15.35
CA ASP A 39 1.32 4.09 -14.49
C ASP A 39 1.40 3.64 -13.02
N PRO A 40 2.40 4.12 -12.25
CA PRO A 40 2.63 3.65 -10.88
C PRO A 40 1.42 3.88 -9.98
N ASP A 41 0.69 4.99 -10.17
CA ASP A 41 -0.48 5.30 -9.36
C ASP A 41 -1.62 4.31 -9.65
N LYS A 42 -1.80 3.92 -10.93
CA LYS A 42 -2.78 2.89 -11.29
C LYS A 42 -2.43 1.52 -10.71
N ILE A 43 -1.16 1.14 -10.73
CA ILE A 43 -0.69 -0.15 -10.21
C ILE A 43 -0.91 -0.23 -8.70
N ILE A 44 -0.47 0.80 -7.97
CA ILE A 44 -0.65 0.87 -6.53
C ILE A 44 -2.14 0.85 -6.19
N LYS A 45 -2.95 1.65 -6.88
CA LYS A 45 -4.40 1.68 -6.67
C LYS A 45 -5.04 0.33 -6.94
N HIS A 46 -4.67 -0.35 -8.02
CA HIS A 46 -5.17 -1.69 -8.33
C HIS A 46 -4.82 -2.69 -7.21
N HIS A 47 -3.60 -2.63 -6.69
CA HIS A 47 -3.18 -3.52 -5.59
C HIS A 47 -3.94 -3.23 -4.29
N ILE A 48 -4.16 -1.95 -3.97
CA ILE A 48 -4.99 -1.53 -2.82
C ILE A 48 -6.42 -2.07 -2.97
N ASP A 49 -7.01 -1.94 -4.16
CA ASP A 49 -8.36 -2.43 -4.43
C ASP A 49 -8.44 -3.96 -4.29
N LEU A 50 -7.45 -4.69 -4.77
CA LEU A 50 -7.37 -6.14 -4.61
C LEU A 50 -7.26 -6.56 -3.14
N LEU A 51 -6.42 -5.89 -2.36
CA LEU A 51 -6.27 -6.15 -0.92
C LEU A 51 -7.57 -5.89 -0.16
N HIS A 52 -8.27 -4.79 -0.45
CA HIS A 52 -9.55 -4.51 0.16
C HIS A 52 -10.59 -5.59 -0.16
N ARG A 53 -10.69 -6.02 -1.42
CA ARG A 53 -11.63 -7.07 -1.84
C ARG A 53 -11.30 -8.41 -1.19
N TYR A 54 -10.02 -8.76 -1.10
CA TYR A 54 -9.58 -9.97 -0.41
C TYR A 54 -9.97 -9.93 1.07
N ASN A 55 -9.67 -8.83 1.77
CA ASN A 55 -10.00 -8.68 3.20
C ASN A 55 -11.51 -8.73 3.44
N GLU A 56 -12.31 -8.05 2.61
CA GLU A 56 -13.77 -8.07 2.73
C GLU A 56 -14.36 -9.49 2.53
N ALA A 57 -13.84 -10.23 1.55
CA ALA A 57 -14.23 -11.61 1.31
C ALA A 57 -13.81 -12.53 2.47
N LYS A 58 -12.57 -12.37 2.97
CA LYS A 58 -12.04 -13.12 4.11
C LYS A 58 -12.85 -12.87 5.37
N ASP A 59 -13.16 -11.61 5.69
CA ASP A 59 -13.92 -11.24 6.88
C ASP A 59 -15.36 -11.79 6.81
N SER A 60 -16.00 -11.67 5.65
CA SER A 60 -17.33 -12.24 5.41
C SER A 60 -17.33 -13.76 5.59
N ALA A 61 -16.34 -14.46 5.03
CA ALA A 61 -16.18 -15.90 5.19
C ALA A 61 -15.94 -16.27 6.66
N GLN A 62 -15.12 -15.52 7.39
CA GLN A 62 -14.81 -15.77 8.80
C GLN A 62 -16.07 -15.65 9.69
N ILE A 63 -16.97 -14.70 9.40
CA ILE A 63 -18.26 -14.57 10.08
C ILE A 63 -19.12 -15.82 9.85
N LEU A 64 -19.19 -16.30 8.60
CA LEU A 64 -19.95 -17.51 8.25
C LEU A 64 -19.38 -18.76 8.93
N ILE A 65 -18.05 -18.89 8.96
CA ILE A 65 -17.34 -19.97 9.65
C ILE A 65 -17.64 -19.95 11.15
N GLY A 66 -17.63 -18.77 11.79
CA GLY A 66 -18.00 -18.63 13.20
C GLY A 66 -19.43 -19.09 13.49
N ARG A 67 -20.39 -18.72 12.63
CA ARG A 67 -21.78 -19.18 12.75
C ARG A 67 -21.90 -20.69 12.53
N LEU A 68 -21.18 -21.24 11.56
CA LEU A 68 -21.17 -22.67 11.28
C LEU A 68 -20.60 -23.48 12.45
N ALA A 69 -19.52 -23.01 13.06
CA ALA A 69 -18.94 -23.62 14.25
C ALA A 69 -19.95 -23.67 15.40
N ALA A 70 -20.67 -22.56 15.64
CA ALA A 70 -21.72 -22.51 16.66
C ALA A 70 -22.85 -23.51 16.39
N LEU A 71 -23.33 -23.60 15.14
CA LEU A 71 -24.38 -24.56 14.74
C LEU A 71 -23.94 -26.02 14.88
N LYS A 72 -22.66 -26.31 14.61
CA LYS A 72 -22.08 -27.65 14.75
C LYS A 72 -21.59 -27.96 16.16
N ASN A 73 -21.72 -27.02 17.09
CA ASN A 73 -21.16 -27.11 18.45
C ASN A 73 -19.67 -27.50 18.43
N SER A 74 -18.92 -26.94 17.47
CA SER A 74 -17.50 -27.19 17.23
C SER A 74 -16.70 -25.89 17.33
N THR A 75 -15.38 -25.97 17.14
CA THR A 75 -14.51 -24.79 17.13
C THR A 75 -14.27 -24.30 15.71
N ILE A 76 -13.97 -23.02 15.55
CA ILE A 76 -13.57 -22.43 14.25
C ILE A 76 -12.38 -23.19 13.65
N LYS A 77 -11.40 -23.57 14.47
CA LYS A 77 -10.25 -24.35 14.04
C LYS A 77 -10.65 -25.71 13.45
N GLN A 78 -11.61 -26.39 14.07
CA GLN A 78 -12.13 -27.65 13.55
C GLN A 78 -12.82 -27.46 12.20
N ILE A 79 -13.59 -26.36 12.03
CA ILE A 79 -14.19 -26.03 10.73
C ILE A 79 -13.10 -25.75 9.68
N HIS A 80 -12.02 -25.04 10.01
CA HIS A 80 -10.92 -24.86 9.05
C HIS A 80 -10.28 -26.18 8.66
N MET A 81 -10.12 -27.13 9.58
CA MET A 81 -9.59 -28.46 9.28
C MET A 81 -10.57 -29.28 8.42
N ASP A 82 -11.86 -29.29 8.77
CA ASP A 82 -12.90 -30.08 8.09
C ASP A 82 -13.10 -29.65 6.63
N TYR A 83 -12.82 -28.38 6.32
CA TYR A 83 -12.99 -27.77 4.99
C TYR A 83 -11.66 -27.47 4.27
N ASP A 84 -10.52 -27.92 4.81
CA ASP A 84 -9.19 -27.70 4.23
C ASP A 84 -8.87 -26.20 4.00
N LEU A 85 -9.26 -25.36 4.97
CA LEU A 85 -9.06 -23.90 4.98
C LEU A 85 -7.92 -23.49 5.92
N LEU A 86 -6.98 -24.39 6.21
CA LEU A 86 -5.78 -24.03 6.94
C LEU A 86 -4.91 -23.16 6.01
N ASP A 87 -4.39 -22.05 6.52
CA ASP A 87 -3.47 -21.21 5.76
C ASP A 87 -2.28 -22.08 5.32
N ALA A 88 -2.04 -22.14 4.00
CA ALA A 88 -0.76 -22.58 3.47
C ALA A 88 0.16 -21.36 3.54
N ASP A 89 1.22 -21.45 4.34
CA ASP A 89 2.23 -20.40 4.54
C ASP A 89 2.71 -19.77 3.21
#